data_AF-A0A7Y3EJM1-F1
#
_entry.id   AF-A0A7Y3EJM1-F1
#
_cell.length_a   1.000
_cell.length_b   1.000
_cell.length_c   1.000
_cell.angle_alpha   90.00
_cell.angle_beta   90.00
_cell.angle_gamma   90.00
#
_symmetry.space_group_name_H-M   'P 1'
#
loop_
_entity.id
_entity.type
_entity.pdbx_description
1 polymer ?
#
loop_
_entity_poly.entity_id
_entity_poly.type
_entity_poly.pdbx_seq_one_letter_code
_entity_poly.pdbx_strand_id
1 'polypeptide(L)'
;MKNNKIVIYAGLLVVGVLLGWLLFGGSSDEEANHNHDTTEETNQMWTCSMHPQIMQPEAGDCPICGMDLIPAESGSDGLLADQFKLTENAMALANIQTTVVGKGNVEGNTIKLSGKIAENEEAN
;
A
#
# COMPACT_ATOMS: atom_id res chain seq x y z
N MET A 1 -52.05 -21.75 -33.55
CA MET A 1 -50.76 -22.36 -33.99
C MET A 1 -49.58 -21.36 -33.93
N LYS A 2 -49.45 -20.54 -32.87
CA LYS A 2 -48.36 -19.53 -32.74
C LYS A 2 -47.47 -19.77 -31.51
N ASN A 3 -48.00 -20.46 -30.49
CA ASN A 3 -47.34 -20.74 -29.22
C ASN A 3 -46.30 -21.88 -29.30
N ASN A 4 -46.49 -22.84 -30.22
CA ASN A 4 -45.53 -23.93 -30.44
C ASN A 4 -44.22 -23.44 -31.06
N LYS A 5 -44.28 -22.45 -31.95
CA LYS A 5 -43.07 -21.81 -32.49
C LYS A 5 -42.32 -21.01 -31.41
N ILE A 6 -43.04 -20.33 -30.54
CA ILE A 6 -42.46 -19.59 -29.40
C ILE A 6 -41.76 -20.53 -28.42
N VAL A 7 -42.36 -21.69 -28.11
CA VAL A 7 -41.73 -22.72 -27.25
C VAL A 7 -40.45 -23.28 -27.89
N ILE A 8 -40.42 -23.49 -29.21
CA ILE A 8 -39.23 -23.93 -29.93
C ILE A 8 -38.11 -22.88 -29.89
N TYR A 9 -38.44 -21.59 -30.08
CA TYR A 9 -37.45 -20.51 -29.98
C TYR A 9 -36.94 -20.29 -28.56
N ALA A 10 -37.80 -20.42 -27.54
CA ALA A 10 -37.39 -20.37 -26.14
C ALA A 10 -36.45 -21.53 -25.79
N GLY A 11 -36.72 -22.74 -26.29
CA GLY A 11 -35.84 -23.88 -26.13
C GLY A 11 -34.46 -23.66 -26.76
N LEU A 12 -34.41 -23.13 -27.98
CA LEU A 12 -33.15 -22.78 -28.66
C LEU A 12 -32.35 -21.71 -27.91
N LEU A 13 -33.02 -20.70 -27.35
CA LEU A 13 -32.37 -19.65 -26.56
C LEU A 13 -31.74 -20.24 -25.29
N VAL A 14 -32.50 -21.04 -24.54
CA VAL A 14 -32.01 -21.66 -23.29
C VAL A 14 -30.86 -22.62 -23.57
N VAL A 15 -30.94 -23.43 -24.63
CA VAL A 15 -29.85 -24.34 -25.03
C VAL A 15 -28.61 -23.56 -25.47
N GLY A 16 -28.78 -22.45 -26.21
CA GLY A 16 -27.66 -21.58 -26.59
C GLY A 16 -26.97 -20.92 -25.40
N VAL A 17 -27.72 -20.45 -24.41
CA VAL A 17 -27.17 -19.88 -23.17
C VAL A 17 -26.48 -20.95 -22.32
N LEU A 18 -27.06 -22.15 -22.23
CA LEU A 18 -26.44 -23.29 -21.53
C LEU A 18 -25.13 -23.74 -22.21
N LEU A 19 -25.12 -23.84 -23.54
CA LEU A 19 -23.91 -24.18 -24.29
C LEU A 19 -22.87 -23.06 -24.21
N GLY A 20 -23.28 -21.80 -24.26
CA GLY A 20 -22.39 -20.66 -24.08
C GLY A 20 -21.74 -20.67 -22.69
N TRP A 21 -22.52 -20.93 -21.63
CA TRP A 21 -21.98 -21.06 -20.28
C TRP A 21 -21.13 -22.32 -20.10
N LEU A 22 -21.43 -23.42 -20.77
CA LEU A 22 -20.64 -24.64 -20.67
C LEU A 22 -19.31 -24.57 -21.46
N LEU A 23 -19.27 -23.80 -22.56
CA LEU A 23 -18.06 -23.61 -23.37
C LEU A 23 -17.19 -22.42 -22.92
N PHE A 24 -17.77 -21.37 -22.33
CA PHE A 24 -17.06 -20.15 -21.88
C PHE A 24 -17.16 -19.86 -20.37
N GLY A 25 -17.92 -20.64 -19.60
CA GLY A 25 -18.14 -20.42 -18.16
C GLY A 25 -17.18 -21.16 -17.23
N GLY A 26 -16.17 -21.84 -17.79
CA GLY A 26 -14.97 -22.16 -17.04
C GLY A 26 -14.18 -20.86 -16.87
N SER A 27 -14.22 -20.28 -15.67
CA SER A 27 -13.35 -19.19 -15.27
C SER A 27 -11.90 -19.66 -15.34
N SER A 28 -11.27 -19.46 -16.48
CA SER A 28 -9.83 -19.31 -16.55
C SER A 28 -9.54 -17.89 -16.11
N ASP A 29 -9.24 -17.71 -14.83
CA ASP A 29 -8.32 -16.67 -14.40
C ASP A 29 -6.95 -17.03 -15.00
N GLU A 30 -6.85 -16.86 -16.31
CA GLU A 30 -5.59 -16.86 -17.02
C GLU A 30 -5.12 -15.41 -16.93
N GLU A 31 -4.28 -15.16 -15.93
CA GLU A 31 -3.48 -13.95 -15.86
C GLU A 31 -2.78 -13.79 -17.21
N ALA A 32 -3.29 -12.89 -18.04
CA ALA A 32 -2.51 -12.33 -19.12
C ALA A 32 -1.25 -11.78 -18.46
N ASN A 33 -0.13 -12.46 -18.68
CA ASN A 33 1.20 -12.02 -18.32
C ASN A 33 1.38 -10.61 -18.92
N HIS A 34 1.13 -9.59 -18.10
CA HIS A 34 1.40 -8.21 -18.45
C HIS A 34 2.91 -8.07 -18.29
N ASN A 35 3.61 -8.47 -19.35
CA ASN A 35 4.98 -8.09 -19.56
C ASN A 35 4.97 -6.56 -19.68
N HIS A 36 5.37 -5.88 -18.61
CA HIS A 36 5.63 -4.45 -18.59
C HIS A 36 6.90 -4.17 -19.43
N ASP A 37 6.82 -4.43 -20.74
CA ASP A 37 7.66 -3.78 -21.75
C ASP A 37 6.85 -2.60 -22.31
N THR A 38 6.43 -1.72 -21.40
CA THR A 38 6.11 -0.35 -21.79
C THR A 38 7.43 0.40 -21.62
N THR A 39 8.01 0.78 -22.74
CA THR A 39 8.97 1.88 -22.82
C THR A 39 8.25 3.13 -22.34
N GLU A 40 8.07 3.24 -21.03
CA GLU A 40 7.71 4.49 -20.39
C GLU A 40 8.93 5.38 -20.55
N GLU A 41 8.74 6.53 -21.20
CA GLU A 41 9.58 7.70 -21.00
C GLU A 41 9.49 8.03 -19.50
N THR A 42 10.22 7.26 -18.68
CA THR A 42 10.31 7.47 -17.26
C THR A 42 11.01 8.80 -17.11
N ASN A 43 10.31 9.78 -16.53
CA ASN A 43 10.97 10.95 -15.97
C ASN A 43 11.73 10.45 -14.72
N GLN A 44 12.80 9.70 -14.97
CA GLN A 44 13.53 8.94 -13.99
C GLN A 44 14.32 9.91 -13.14
N MET A 45 13.79 10.19 -11.96
CA MET A 45 14.47 11.00 -10.97
C MET A 45 15.52 10.15 -10.26
N TRP A 46 16.62 10.77 -9.87
CA TRP A 46 17.76 10.17 -9.18
C TRP A 46 17.86 10.75 -7.78
N THR A 47 18.11 9.91 -6.79
CA THR A 47 18.16 10.28 -5.37
C THR A 47 19.38 9.73 -4.67
N CYS A 48 19.81 10.38 -3.58
CA CYS A 48 20.94 9.91 -2.78
C CYS A 48 20.43 9.03 -1.64
N SER A 49 21.00 7.83 -1.45
CA SER A 49 20.60 6.89 -0.38
C SER A 49 20.73 7.47 1.04
N MET A 50 21.62 8.44 1.25
CA MET A 50 21.75 9.14 2.53
C MET A 50 20.95 10.45 2.59
N HIS A 51 20.64 11.06 1.44
CA HIS A 51 19.96 12.35 1.36
C HIS A 51 18.78 12.26 0.38
N PRO A 52 17.68 11.58 0.76
CA PRO A 52 16.54 11.34 -0.12
C PRO A 52 15.81 12.61 -0.58
N GLN A 53 16.09 13.76 0.05
CA GLN A 53 15.58 15.08 -0.34
C GLN A 53 16.22 15.61 -1.64
N ILE A 54 17.33 15.04 -2.09
CA ILE A 54 17.96 15.38 -3.36
C ILE A 54 17.29 14.55 -4.45
N MET A 55 16.63 15.22 -5.39
CA MET A 55 16.06 14.62 -6.60
C MET A 55 16.63 15.33 -7.82
N GLN A 56 17.38 14.61 -8.66
CA GLN A 56 17.97 15.12 -9.89
C GLN A 56 17.43 14.39 -11.11
N PRO A 57 17.36 15.02 -12.30
CA PRO A 57 16.88 14.37 -13.52
C PRO A 57 17.95 13.46 -14.17
N GLU A 58 19.19 13.52 -13.70
CA GLU A 58 20.32 12.79 -14.28
C GLU A 58 21.14 12.05 -13.21
N ALA A 59 21.88 11.02 -13.64
CA ALA A 59 22.85 10.34 -12.80
C ALA A 59 24.05 11.26 -12.53
N GLY A 60 24.60 11.19 -11.33
CA GLY A 60 25.74 12.01 -10.94
C GLY A 60 26.05 11.87 -9.45
N ASP A 61 26.88 12.76 -8.93
CA ASP A 61 27.28 12.75 -7.52
C ASP A 61 26.34 13.60 -6.67
N CYS A 62 26.00 13.12 -5.48
CA CYS A 62 25.24 13.90 -4.51
C CYS A 62 26.04 15.15 -4.08
N PRO A 63 25.50 16.38 -4.19
CA PRO A 63 26.22 17.60 -3.85
C PRO A 63 26.51 17.76 -2.35
N ILE A 64 25.92 16.92 -1.49
CA ILE A 64 26.08 16.98 -0.03
C ILE A 64 27.18 16.01 0.43
N CYS A 65 27.17 14.75 -0.05
CA CYS A 65 28.10 13.71 0.41
C CYS A 65 29.05 13.16 -0.66
N GLY A 66 28.87 13.55 -1.93
CA GLY A 66 29.71 13.09 -3.03
C GLY A 66 29.58 11.60 -3.36
N MET A 67 28.52 10.93 -2.89
CA MET A 67 28.20 9.56 -3.31
C MET A 67 27.30 9.58 -4.54
N ASP A 68 27.44 8.56 -5.38
CA ASP A 68 26.63 8.36 -6.59
C ASP A 68 25.13 8.40 -6.26
N LEU A 69 24.38 9.15 -7.06
CA LEU A 69 22.93 9.13 -7.06
C LEU A 69 22.44 7.81 -7.66
N ILE A 70 21.38 7.28 -7.07
CA ILE A 70 20.71 6.05 -7.51
C ILE A 70 19.35 6.39 -8.11
N PRO A 71 18.82 5.59 -9.06
CA PRO A 71 17.48 5.81 -9.58
C PRO A 71 16.47 5.79 -8.45
N ALA A 72 15.61 6.81 -8.36
CA ALA A 72 14.50 6.81 -7.44
C ALA A 72 13.48 5.77 -7.94
N GLU A 73 13.36 4.68 -7.19
CA GLU A 73 12.37 3.65 -7.44
C GLU A 73 10.96 4.23 -7.25
N SER A 74 10.24 4.43 -8.35
CA SER A 74 8.79 4.59 -8.32
C SER A 74 8.20 3.21 -8.03
N GLY A 75 7.80 2.98 -6.77
CA GLY A 75 7.39 1.69 -6.21
C GLY A 75 6.60 0.81 -7.17
N SER A 76 7.22 -0.27 -7.63
CA SER A 76 6.73 -1.17 -8.67
C SER A 76 5.64 -2.14 -8.20
N ASP A 77 4.83 -1.80 -7.20
CA ASP A 77 3.87 -2.75 -6.61
C ASP A 77 2.52 -2.10 -6.24
N GLY A 78 2.19 -0.95 -6.84
CA GLY A 78 0.91 -0.25 -6.61
C GLY A 78 0.71 0.26 -5.18
N LEU A 79 1.80 0.41 -4.42
CA LEU A 79 1.77 0.87 -3.04
C LEU A 79 1.55 2.38 -2.98
N LEU A 80 0.82 2.84 -1.96
CA LEU A 80 0.71 4.26 -1.64
C LEU A 80 2.07 4.80 -1.15
N ALA A 81 2.29 6.12 -1.23
CA ALA A 81 3.56 6.75 -0.86
C ALA A 81 4.06 6.41 0.56
N ASP A 82 3.14 6.13 1.49
CA ASP A 82 3.46 5.77 2.88
C ASP A 82 3.41 4.25 3.16
N GLN A 83 3.36 3.43 2.11
CA GLN A 83 3.30 1.98 2.22
C GLN A 83 4.54 1.34 1.60
N PHE A 84 5.13 0.42 2.36
CA PHE A 84 6.22 -0.42 1.92
C PHE A 84 5.87 -1.87 2.21
N LYS A 85 6.33 -2.77 1.34
CA LYS A 85 6.10 -4.22 1.45
C LYS A 85 7.43 -4.89 1.70
N LEU A 86 7.45 -5.78 2.69
CA LEU A 86 8.62 -6.61 3.00
C LEU A 86 8.41 -8.01 2.44
N THR A 87 9.49 -8.63 1.98
CA THR A 87 9.49 -10.05 1.67
C THR A 87 9.38 -10.87 2.95
N GLU A 88 8.95 -12.14 2.86
CA GLU A 88 8.85 -13.02 4.03
C GLU A 88 10.19 -13.14 4.78
N ASN A 89 11.30 -13.27 4.04
CA ASN A 89 12.64 -13.30 4.60
C ASN A 89 13.02 -11.98 5.29
N ALA A 90 12.71 -10.84 4.67
CA ALA A 90 12.98 -9.53 5.27
C ALA A 90 12.17 -9.33 6.56
N MET A 91 10.91 -9.75 6.59
CA MET A 91 10.07 -9.70 7.79
C MET A 91 10.62 -10.57 8.92
N ALA A 92 11.09 -11.78 8.61
CA ALA A 92 11.69 -12.69 9.60
C ALA A 92 12.98 -12.12 10.22
N LEU A 93 13.76 -11.37 9.45
CA LEU A 93 15.00 -10.74 9.91
C LEU A 93 14.78 -9.38 10.57
N ALA A 94 13.66 -8.71 10.31
CA ALA A 94 13.43 -7.33 10.73
C ALA A 94 13.16 -7.14 12.24
N ASN A 95 12.98 -8.23 13.01
CA ASN A 95 12.75 -8.21 14.47
C ASN A 95 11.74 -7.13 14.92
N ILE A 96 10.64 -7.01 14.18
CA ILE A 96 9.64 -5.95 14.38
C ILE A 96 8.78 -6.30 15.61
N GLN A 97 8.69 -5.37 16.57
CA GLN A 97 7.79 -5.48 17.72
C GLN A 97 6.69 -4.43 17.62
N THR A 98 5.44 -4.86 17.81
CA THR A 98 4.28 -3.96 17.78
C THR A 98 3.45 -4.14 19.04
N THR A 99 2.64 -3.15 19.36
CA THR A 99 1.67 -3.23 20.45
C THR A 99 0.40 -2.52 19.99
N VAL A 100 -0.76 -3.09 20.36
CA VAL A 100 -2.05 -2.51 20.03
C VAL A 100 -2.24 -1.21 20.82
N VAL A 101 -2.54 -0.12 20.12
CA VAL A 101 -2.86 1.16 20.75
C VAL A 101 -4.26 1.09 21.36
N GLY A 102 -4.39 1.47 22.64
CA GLY A 102 -5.66 1.46 23.35
C GLY A 102 -5.80 2.68 24.26
N LYS A 103 -7.05 3.00 24.62
CA LYS A 103 -7.34 3.97 25.68
C LYS A 103 -7.32 3.23 27.02
N GLY A 104 -6.29 3.47 27.84
CA GLY A 104 -6.25 3.04 29.23
C GLY A 104 -6.66 4.18 30.16
N ASN A 105 -7.36 3.87 31.25
CA ASN A 105 -7.44 4.78 32.38
C ASN A 105 -6.07 4.74 33.08
N VAL A 106 -5.35 5.86 33.10
CA VAL A 106 -4.08 5.95 33.84
C VAL A 106 -4.43 6.06 35.32
N GLU A 107 -4.65 4.92 35.97
CA GLU A 107 -4.74 4.87 37.43
C GLU A 107 -3.34 5.11 38.01
N GLY A 108 -3.16 6.25 38.68
CA GLY A 108 -1.89 6.59 39.33
C GLY A 108 -1.13 7.78 38.74
N ASN A 109 -1.82 8.81 38.24
CA ASN A 109 -1.18 10.12 38.07
C ASN A 109 -0.92 10.79 39.43
N THR A 110 -0.16 10.12 40.31
CA THR A 110 0.32 10.69 41.57
C THR A 110 1.51 11.58 41.24
N ILE A 111 1.23 12.86 41.04
CA ILE A 111 2.27 13.87 40.89
C ILE A 111 2.87 14.13 42.28
N LYS A 112 4.12 13.70 42.50
CA LYS A 112 4.87 14.06 43.71
C LYS A 112 5.42 15.47 43.58
N LEU A 113 4.73 16.42 44.19
CA LEU A 113 5.14 17.82 44.25
C LEU A 113 5.89 18.07 45.56
N SER A 114 7.06 18.71 45.48
CA SER A 114 7.79 19.19 46.66
C SER A 114 7.50 20.68 46.83
N GLY A 115 7.05 21.10 48.02
CA GLY A 115 6.72 22.50 48.32
C GLY A 115 7.15 22.90 49.74
N LYS A 116 7.21 24.21 50.00
CA LYS A 116 7.43 24.77 51.34
C LYS A 116 6.14 25.44 51.81
N ILE A 117 5.83 25.32 53.10
CA ILE A 117 4.69 26.00 53.72
C ILE A 117 5.09 27.46 53.96
N ALA A 118 4.28 28.41 53.49
CA ALA A 118 4.43 29.85 53.73
C ALA A 118 3.16 30.38 54.41
N GLU A 119 3.32 31.41 55.25
CA GLU A 119 2.22 32.06 55.94
C GLU A 119 1.37 32.88 54.96
N ASN A 120 0.04 32.94 55.19
CA ASN A 120 -0.86 33.67 54.31
C ASN A 120 -0.83 35.18 54.66
N GLU A 121 -0.20 35.98 53.80
CA GLU A 121 -0.06 37.43 53.98
C GLU A 121 -1.39 38.20 53.81
N GLU A 122 -2.45 37.59 53.27
CA GLU A 122 -3.77 38.23 53.08
C GLU A 122 -4.67 38.19 54.34
N ALA A 123 -4.20 37.59 55.44
CA ALA A 123 -4.95 37.45 56.68
C ALA A 123 -4.58 38.48 57.77
N ASN A 124 -3.78 39.50 57.45
CA ASN A 124 -3.45 40.66 58.31
C ASN A 124 -3.78 41.99 57.61
#